data_AF-A0A1A5JK62-F1
#
_entry.id   AF-A0A1A5JK62-F1
#
_cell.length_a   1.000
_cell.length_b   1.000
_cell.length_c   1.000
_cell.angle_alpha   90.00
_cell.angle_beta   90.00
_cell.angle_gamma   90.00
#
_symmetry.space_group_name_H-M   'P 1'
#
loop_
_entity.id
_entity.type
_entity.pdbx_description
1 polymer ?
#
loop_
_entity_poly.entity_id
_entity_poly.type
_entity_poly.pdbx_seq_one_letter_code
_entity_poly.pdbx_strand_id
1 'polypeptide(L)'
;MTRKPTAALLRHLASALAAICLSSLATSALAATNPCEPEILRAADRYGVPAGILYAVGLTETGKKGSLQPNALNIEGKAIFPRSRAEALATFANAQREGKTLIDLGCMQINHRYHSSHFRSVEDMLDPRQNVDYAARFLASLHARHETWSMAVARYHAGPDNDPAQKIYVCRVIANMVATGFGKWTTNARAFCNP
;
A
#
# COMPACT_ATOMS: atom_id res chain seq x y z
N MET A 1 -38.67 -80.99 38.63
CA MET A 1 -37.65 -80.00 39.05
C MET A 1 -37.20 -79.24 37.81
N THR A 2 -37.86 -78.13 37.45
CA THR A 2 -37.44 -76.74 37.76
C THR A 2 -36.05 -76.36 37.22
N ARG A 3 -35.99 -75.67 36.07
CA ARG A 3 -35.55 -74.25 35.97
C ARG A 3 -35.40 -73.76 34.50
N LYS A 4 -36.20 -72.72 34.21
CA LYS A 4 -35.98 -71.49 33.40
C LYS A 4 -35.48 -71.57 31.94
N PRO A 5 -36.24 -71.01 30.97
CA PRO A 5 -35.70 -70.52 29.71
C PRO A 5 -35.16 -69.09 29.90
N THR A 6 -33.94 -68.82 29.43
CA THR A 6 -33.40 -67.46 29.31
C THR A 6 -33.95 -66.80 28.05
N ALA A 7 -34.64 -65.70 28.24
CA ALA A 7 -35.22 -64.89 27.19
C ALA A 7 -34.15 -64.16 26.36
N ALA A 8 -34.36 -64.23 25.05
CA ALA A 8 -34.17 -63.19 24.04
C ALA A 8 -33.00 -62.22 24.19
N LEU A 9 -32.00 -62.36 23.31
CA LEU A 9 -31.12 -61.25 22.95
C LEU A 9 -31.30 -60.88 21.47
N LEU A 10 -31.89 -59.69 21.32
CA LEU A 10 -31.68 -58.66 20.30
C LEU A 10 -31.77 -59.02 18.81
N ARG A 11 -32.88 -58.53 18.24
CA ARG A 11 -33.01 -58.06 16.86
C ARG A 11 -31.90 -57.04 16.55
N HIS A 12 -31.00 -57.35 15.62
CA HIS A 12 -30.15 -56.34 15.01
C HIS A 12 -30.91 -55.64 13.88
N LEU A 13 -31.51 -54.50 14.21
CA LEU A 13 -31.99 -53.52 13.24
C LEU A 13 -30.79 -52.93 12.50
N ALA A 14 -30.85 -53.00 11.18
CA ALA A 14 -29.97 -52.28 10.28
C ALA A 14 -30.09 -50.77 10.52
N SER A 15 -28.95 -50.08 10.59
CA SER A 15 -28.90 -48.62 10.47
C SER A 15 -27.65 -48.27 9.70
N ALA A 16 -27.84 -48.06 8.40
CA ALA A 16 -26.84 -47.52 7.51
C ALA A 16 -26.60 -46.04 7.89
N LEU A 17 -25.43 -45.72 8.43
CA LEU A 17 -24.97 -44.34 8.54
C LEU A 17 -24.44 -43.89 7.18
N ALA A 18 -25.24 -43.14 6.44
CA ALA A 18 -24.76 -42.34 5.33
C ALA A 18 -23.91 -41.19 5.90
N ALA A 19 -22.59 -41.31 5.81
CA ALA A 19 -21.67 -40.23 6.12
C ALA A 19 -21.81 -39.14 5.05
N ILE A 20 -22.55 -38.08 5.38
CA ILE A 20 -22.60 -36.86 4.57
C ILE A 20 -21.28 -36.12 4.82
N CYS A 21 -20.32 -36.29 3.92
CA CYS A 21 -19.12 -35.48 3.86
C CYS A 21 -19.52 -34.05 3.49
N LEU A 22 -19.67 -33.16 4.48
CA LEU A 22 -19.67 -31.72 4.23
C LEU A 22 -18.26 -31.31 3.81
N SER A 23 -18.02 -31.25 2.50
CA SER A 23 -16.83 -30.63 1.94
C SER A 23 -16.89 -29.12 2.23
N SER A 24 -16.21 -28.68 3.29
CA SER A 24 -15.94 -27.27 3.53
C SER A 24 -15.06 -26.73 2.40
N LEU A 25 -15.68 -26.13 1.39
CA LEU A 25 -15.01 -25.24 0.45
C LEU A 25 -14.57 -24.00 1.24
N ALA A 26 -13.37 -24.08 1.84
CA ALA A 26 -12.66 -22.89 2.28
C ALA A 26 -12.23 -22.14 1.02
N THR A 27 -13.10 -21.27 0.50
CA THR A 27 -12.69 -20.22 -0.42
C THR A 27 -11.75 -19.30 0.34
N SER A 28 -10.45 -19.56 0.26
CA SER A 28 -9.44 -18.55 0.51
C SER A 28 -9.70 -17.43 -0.48
N ALA A 29 -10.37 -16.36 -0.04
CA ALA A 29 -10.34 -15.12 -0.79
C ALA A 29 -8.86 -14.76 -0.90
N LEU A 30 -8.25 -14.94 -2.09
CA LEU A 30 -7.02 -14.24 -2.42
C LEU A 30 -7.35 -12.77 -2.17
N ALA A 31 -6.87 -12.22 -1.05
CA ALA A 31 -6.84 -10.79 -0.89
C ALA A 31 -6.13 -10.28 -2.14
N ALA A 32 -6.87 -9.57 -3.00
CA ALA A 32 -6.30 -9.05 -4.24
C ALA A 32 -5.03 -8.30 -3.85
N THR A 33 -3.88 -8.86 -4.21
CA THR A 33 -2.59 -8.32 -3.82
C THR A 33 -2.55 -6.89 -4.33
N ASN A 34 -2.27 -5.96 -3.44
CA ASN A 34 -2.19 -4.55 -3.79
C ASN A 34 -1.19 -4.40 -4.96
N PRO A 35 -1.61 -3.85 -6.12
CA PRO A 35 -0.75 -3.83 -7.29
C PRO A 35 0.45 -2.88 -7.15
N CYS A 36 0.47 -2.01 -6.13
CA CYS A 36 1.61 -1.16 -5.82
C CYS A 36 2.77 -1.96 -5.18
N GLU A 37 2.47 -2.93 -4.31
CA GLU A 37 3.46 -3.57 -3.43
C GLU A 37 4.53 -4.38 -4.17
N PRO A 38 4.20 -5.23 -5.16
CA PRO A 38 5.22 -5.90 -5.98
C PRO A 38 6.15 -4.90 -6.69
N GLU A 39 5.60 -3.74 -7.07
CA GLU A 39 6.34 -2.72 -7.81
C GLU A 39 7.25 -1.91 -6.90
N ILE A 40 6.92 -1.78 -5.62
CA ILE A 40 7.83 -1.24 -4.60
C ILE A 40 9.09 -2.11 -4.54
N LEU A 41 8.93 -3.44 -4.42
CA LEU A 41 10.08 -4.35 -4.35
C LEU A 41 10.92 -4.29 -5.62
N ARG A 42 10.27 -4.35 -6.78
CA ARG A 42 10.95 -4.31 -8.08
C ARG A 42 11.73 -3.01 -8.29
N ALA A 43 11.12 -1.86 -7.98
CA ALA A 43 11.74 -0.56 -8.18
C ALA A 43 12.82 -0.27 -7.13
N ALA A 44 12.61 -0.71 -5.89
CA ALA A 44 13.60 -0.64 -4.82
C ALA A 44 14.91 -1.33 -5.22
N ASP A 45 14.81 -2.57 -5.69
CA ASP A 45 15.95 -3.35 -6.20
C ASP A 45 16.63 -2.64 -7.39
N ARG A 46 15.84 -2.27 -8.40
CA ARG A 46 16.34 -1.62 -9.62
C ARG A 46 17.13 -0.34 -9.37
N TYR A 47 16.72 0.47 -8.40
CA TYR A 47 17.31 1.80 -8.16
C TYR A 47 18.14 1.88 -6.87
N GLY A 48 18.36 0.75 -6.19
CA GLY A 48 19.14 0.69 -4.94
C GLY A 48 18.51 1.47 -3.77
N VAL A 49 17.19 1.67 -3.80
CA VAL A 49 16.45 2.30 -2.71
C VAL A 49 16.11 1.21 -1.68
N PRO A 50 16.38 1.40 -0.38
CA PRO A 50 15.96 0.44 0.63
C PRO A 50 14.43 0.22 0.56
N ALA A 51 14.00 -1.02 0.37
CA ALA A 51 12.58 -1.35 0.15
C ALA A 51 11.67 -0.82 1.28
N GLY A 52 12.13 -0.89 2.53
CA GLY A 52 11.41 -0.35 3.68
C GLY A 52 11.21 1.17 3.64
N ILE A 53 12.16 1.92 3.06
CA ILE A 53 12.03 3.37 2.85
C ILE A 53 11.00 3.64 1.77
N LEU A 54 11.13 3.00 0.60
CA LEU A 54 10.21 3.21 -0.52
C LEU A 54 8.77 2.82 -0.14
N TYR A 55 8.60 1.72 0.60
CA TYR A 55 7.31 1.29 1.11
C TYR A 55 6.73 2.29 2.12
N ALA A 56 7.53 2.76 3.07
CA ALA A 56 7.09 3.73 4.06
C ALA A 56 6.72 5.08 3.45
N VAL A 57 7.44 5.53 2.42
CA VAL A 57 7.07 6.69 1.59
C VAL A 57 5.70 6.44 0.94
N GLY A 58 5.50 5.32 0.25
CA GLY A 58 4.20 4.98 -0.36
C GLY A 58 3.04 4.95 0.64
N LEU A 59 3.26 4.44 1.85
CA LEU A 59 2.28 4.49 2.94
C LEU A 59 2.02 5.90 3.46
N THR A 60 3.02 6.78 3.50
CA THR A 60 2.82 8.18 3.86
C THR A 60 2.03 8.93 2.79
N GLU A 61 2.24 8.58 1.51
CA GLU A 61 1.58 9.20 0.36
C GLU A 61 0.12 8.76 0.19
N THR A 62 -0.15 7.45 0.17
CA THR A 62 -1.50 6.92 -0.13
C THR A 62 -2.08 5.98 0.91
N GLY A 63 -1.34 5.67 1.96
CA GLY A 63 -1.70 4.62 2.90
C GLY A 63 -3.10 4.80 3.50
N LYS A 64 -3.94 3.78 3.36
CA LYS A 64 -5.26 3.71 4.01
C LYS A 64 -5.45 2.33 4.60
N LYS A 65 -5.71 2.27 5.91
CA LYS A 65 -5.81 1.01 6.67
C LYS A 65 -4.58 0.08 6.46
N GLY A 66 -3.39 0.68 6.35
CA GLY A 66 -2.13 -0.05 6.19
C GLY A 66 -1.83 -0.57 4.78
N SER A 67 -2.57 -0.16 3.75
CA SER A 67 -2.33 -0.58 2.36
C SER A 67 -2.29 0.63 1.41
N LEU A 68 -1.43 0.56 0.39
CA LEU A 68 -1.29 1.60 -0.64
C LEU A 68 -2.55 1.67 -1.52
N GLN A 69 -2.83 2.82 -2.13
CA GLN A 69 -4.05 3.01 -2.90
C GLN A 69 -3.70 3.37 -4.35
N PRO A 70 -3.73 2.42 -5.31
CA PRO A 70 -3.20 2.62 -6.66
C PRO A 70 -3.96 3.67 -7.47
N ASN A 71 -5.21 3.93 -7.11
CA ASN A 71 -6.08 4.88 -7.79
C ASN A 71 -6.24 6.19 -7.00
N ALA A 72 -5.53 6.37 -5.88
CA ALA A 72 -5.70 7.55 -5.03
C ALA A 72 -5.32 8.83 -5.78
N LEU A 73 -6.08 9.88 -5.49
CA LEU A 73 -5.82 11.22 -5.97
C LEU A 73 -5.75 12.16 -4.77
N ASN A 74 -4.83 13.11 -4.83
CA ASN A 74 -4.90 14.31 -4.00
C ASN A 74 -5.12 15.50 -4.92
N ILE A 75 -6.21 16.25 -4.70
CA ILE A 75 -6.56 17.42 -5.52
C ILE A 75 -6.51 18.63 -4.60
N GLU A 76 -5.45 19.45 -4.75
CA GLU A 76 -5.24 20.67 -3.94
C GLU A 76 -5.36 20.43 -2.41
N GLY A 77 -4.82 19.32 -1.93
CA GLY A 77 -4.86 18.92 -0.52
C GLY A 77 -6.04 18.02 -0.15
N LYS A 78 -7.01 17.80 -1.04
CA LYS A 78 -8.15 16.91 -0.80
C LYS A 78 -7.87 15.50 -1.31
N ALA A 79 -7.75 14.55 -0.38
CA ALA A 79 -7.63 13.14 -0.70
C ALA A 79 -8.95 12.55 -1.23
N ILE A 80 -8.86 11.78 -2.32
CA ILE A 80 -9.96 11.04 -2.95
C ILE A 80 -9.47 9.61 -3.22
N PHE A 81 -10.32 8.62 -2.95
CA PHE A 81 -10.00 7.19 -3.13
C PHE A 81 -10.99 6.52 -4.08
N PRO A 82 -10.85 6.75 -5.40
CA PRO A 82 -11.62 6.05 -6.43
C PRO A 82 -11.51 4.53 -6.30
N ARG A 83 -12.58 3.81 -6.62
CA ARG A 83 -12.64 2.35 -6.56
C ARG A 83 -11.97 1.68 -7.75
N SER A 84 -11.73 2.42 -8.83
CA SER A 84 -11.11 1.91 -10.06
C SER A 84 -10.25 2.97 -10.76
N ARG A 85 -9.39 2.51 -11.66
CA ARG A 85 -8.57 3.40 -12.51
C ARG A 85 -9.44 4.28 -13.41
N ALA A 86 -10.54 3.74 -13.95
CA ALA A 86 -11.49 4.50 -14.76
C ALA A 86 -12.14 5.65 -13.96
N GLU A 87 -12.52 5.39 -12.71
CA GLU A 87 -13.08 6.42 -11.82
C GLU A 87 -12.04 7.48 -11.44
N ALA A 88 -10.77 7.08 -11.25
CA ALA A 88 -9.68 8.03 -11.02
C ALA A 88 -9.43 8.93 -12.24
N LEU A 89 -9.40 8.37 -13.45
CA LEU A 89 -9.24 9.15 -14.68
C LEU A 89 -10.40 10.14 -14.89
N ALA A 90 -11.64 9.70 -14.65
CA ALA A 90 -12.80 10.59 -14.71
C ALA A 90 -12.71 11.72 -13.67
N THR A 91 -12.32 11.39 -12.44
CA THR A 91 -12.14 12.36 -11.35
C THR A 91 -11.05 13.37 -11.67
N PHE A 92 -9.91 12.92 -12.20
CA PHE A 92 -8.81 13.76 -12.67
C PHE A 92 -9.27 14.70 -13.80
N ALA A 93 -9.93 14.16 -14.82
CA ALA A 93 -10.42 14.94 -15.95
C ALA A 93 -11.42 16.01 -15.52
N ASN A 94 -12.30 15.70 -14.54
CA ASN A 94 -13.23 16.68 -13.97
C ASN A 94 -12.48 17.81 -13.26
N ALA A 95 -11.51 17.46 -12.41
CA ALA A 95 -10.71 18.44 -11.68
C ALA A 95 -9.93 19.37 -12.63
N GLN A 96 -9.38 18.84 -13.72
CA GLN A 96 -8.73 19.68 -14.74
C GLN A 96 -9.70 20.66 -15.40
N ARG A 97 -10.94 20.23 -15.72
CA ARG A 97 -11.97 21.14 -16.26
C ARG A 97 -12.38 22.23 -15.26
N GLU A 98 -12.26 21.96 -13.98
CA GLU A 98 -12.45 22.93 -12.89
C GLU A 98 -11.22 23.83 -12.65
N GLY A 99 -10.17 23.71 -13.46
CA GLY A 99 -8.96 24.53 -13.36
C GLY A 99 -7.98 24.10 -12.26
N LYS A 100 -8.16 22.91 -11.68
CA LYS A 100 -7.26 22.36 -10.65
C LYS A 100 -5.94 21.96 -11.29
N THR A 101 -4.82 22.43 -10.73
CA THR A 101 -3.48 22.19 -11.29
C THR A 101 -2.60 21.30 -10.43
N LEU A 102 -2.77 21.33 -9.10
CA LEU A 102 -2.00 20.50 -8.18
C LEU A 102 -2.79 19.21 -7.90
N ILE A 103 -2.49 18.18 -8.69
CA ILE A 103 -3.13 16.87 -8.60
C ILE A 103 -2.05 15.79 -8.49
N ASP A 104 -2.06 15.03 -7.40
CA ASP A 104 -1.14 13.91 -7.18
C ASP A 104 -1.84 12.59 -7.50
N LEU A 105 -1.10 11.65 -8.11
CA LEU A 105 -1.68 10.42 -8.64
C LEU A 105 -1.01 9.16 -8.12
N GLY A 106 -1.85 8.16 -7.84
CA GLY A 106 -1.49 6.76 -7.70
C GLY A 106 -0.64 6.44 -6.48
N CYS A 107 -0.07 5.24 -6.49
CA CYS A 107 0.65 4.61 -5.36
C CYS A 107 1.58 5.54 -4.58
N MET A 108 2.29 6.40 -5.29
CA MET A 108 3.36 7.25 -4.77
C MET A 108 3.05 8.75 -4.87
N GLN A 109 1.79 9.11 -5.14
CA GLN A 109 1.31 10.49 -5.25
C GLN A 109 2.20 11.39 -6.12
N ILE A 110 2.40 10.97 -7.37
CA ILE A 110 3.19 11.76 -8.33
C ILE A 110 2.38 12.96 -8.81
N ASN A 111 2.87 14.17 -8.55
CA ASN A 111 2.20 15.40 -8.94
C ASN A 111 2.20 15.62 -10.47
N HIS A 112 1.01 15.76 -11.06
CA HIS A 112 0.83 15.96 -12.50
C HIS A 112 1.52 17.22 -13.03
N ARG A 113 1.41 18.35 -12.31
CA ARG A 113 1.98 19.63 -12.77
C ARG A 113 3.49 19.57 -12.89
N TYR A 114 4.16 18.89 -11.97
CA TYR A 114 5.62 18.87 -11.91
C TYR A 114 6.25 17.71 -12.69
N HIS A 115 5.56 16.57 -12.82
CA HIS A 115 6.18 15.33 -13.28
C HIS A 115 5.54 14.68 -14.50
N SER A 116 4.42 15.21 -15.03
CA SER A 116 3.70 14.62 -16.18
C SER A 116 4.55 14.44 -17.43
N SER A 117 5.55 15.31 -17.66
CA SER A 117 6.45 15.22 -18.82
C SER A 117 7.32 13.95 -18.85
N HIS A 118 7.38 13.19 -17.76
CA HIS A 118 8.07 11.89 -17.70
C HIS A 118 7.17 10.70 -18.07
N PHE A 119 5.89 10.95 -18.35
CA PHE A 119 4.89 9.95 -18.69
C PHE A 119 4.27 10.28 -20.04
N ARG A 120 3.77 9.27 -20.76
CA ARG A 120 3.09 9.51 -22.04
C ARG A 120 1.66 9.98 -21.84
N SER A 121 1.05 9.66 -20.70
CA SER A 121 -0.30 10.07 -20.36
C SER A 121 -0.58 9.96 -18.85
N VAL A 122 -1.75 10.44 -18.43
CA VAL A 122 -2.24 10.33 -17.05
C VAL A 122 -2.54 8.87 -16.69
N GLU A 123 -2.97 8.08 -17.67
CA GLU A 123 -3.11 6.64 -17.53
C GLU A 123 -1.79 6.00 -17.11
N ASP A 124 -0.66 6.38 -17.72
CA ASP A 124 0.67 5.90 -17.34
C ASP A 124 1.08 6.39 -15.95
N MET A 125 0.66 7.59 -15.54
CA MET A 125 0.87 8.08 -14.17
C MET A 125 0.10 7.26 -13.12
N LEU A 126 -1.06 6.69 -13.46
CA LEU A 126 -1.84 5.83 -12.56
C LEU A 126 -1.46 4.34 -12.65
N ASP A 127 -0.64 3.96 -13.63
CA ASP A 127 -0.15 2.59 -13.77
C ASP A 127 0.83 2.26 -12.63
N PRO A 128 0.55 1.29 -11.74
CA PRO A 128 1.36 1.05 -10.54
C PRO A 128 2.83 0.79 -10.86
N ARG A 129 3.10 0.07 -11.96
CA ARG A 129 4.44 -0.23 -12.45
C ARG A 129 5.23 1.03 -12.77
N GLN A 130 4.64 1.95 -13.53
CA GLN A 130 5.30 3.18 -13.97
C GLN A 130 5.35 4.24 -12.86
N ASN A 131 4.27 4.38 -12.08
CA ASN A 131 4.18 5.29 -10.95
C ASN A 131 5.27 5.02 -9.91
N VAL A 132 5.41 3.76 -9.49
CA VAL A 132 6.40 3.36 -8.49
C VAL A 132 7.83 3.40 -9.04
N ASP A 133 8.03 3.00 -10.30
CA ASP A 133 9.34 3.09 -10.96
C ASP A 133 9.84 4.54 -11.03
N TYR A 134 8.96 5.48 -11.41
CA TYR A 134 9.27 6.90 -11.40
C TYR A 134 9.62 7.41 -10.01
N ALA A 135 8.79 7.08 -9.00
CA ALA A 135 9.02 7.50 -7.62
C ALA A 135 10.38 7.03 -7.09
N ALA A 136 10.72 5.76 -7.31
CA ALA A 136 11.99 5.18 -6.87
C ALA A 136 13.18 5.85 -7.58
N ARG A 137 13.09 6.06 -8.90
CA ARG A 137 14.11 6.79 -9.67
C ARG A 137 14.30 8.22 -9.17
N PHE A 138 13.19 8.91 -8.90
CA PHE A 138 13.23 10.27 -8.38
C PHE A 138 13.87 10.32 -6.99
N LEU A 139 13.48 9.42 -6.08
CA LEU A 139 14.05 9.32 -4.74
C LEU A 139 15.54 8.99 -4.77
N ALA A 140 15.97 8.08 -5.66
CA ALA A 140 17.39 7.78 -5.87
C ALA A 140 18.16 9.01 -6.38
N SER A 141 17.57 9.83 -7.26
CA SER A 141 18.17 11.08 -7.73
C SER A 141 18.29 12.14 -6.62
N LEU A 142 17.37 12.15 -5.66
CA LEU A 142 17.44 13.01 -4.48
C LEU A 142 18.53 12.53 -3.53
N HIS A 143 18.64 11.22 -3.33
CA HIS A 143 19.70 10.61 -2.54
C HIS A 143 21.09 10.93 -3.12
N ALA A 144 21.27 10.82 -4.43
CA ALA A 144 22.53 11.17 -5.08
C ALA A 144 22.95 12.64 -4.89
N ARG A 145 21.99 13.56 -4.68
CA ARG A 145 22.25 14.99 -4.46
C ARG A 145 22.46 15.38 -2.99
N HIS A 146 21.95 14.57 -2.05
CA HIS A 146 21.86 14.93 -0.64
C HIS A 146 22.43 13.87 0.32
N GLU A 147 23.04 12.81 -0.24
CA GLU A 147 23.83 11.72 0.39
C GLU A 147 23.12 10.83 1.42
N THR A 148 22.05 11.31 2.05
CA THR A 148 21.31 10.56 3.08
C THR A 148 19.88 10.32 2.65
N TRP A 149 19.36 9.12 2.96
CA TRP A 149 17.97 8.79 2.69
C TRP A 149 16.99 9.70 3.44
N SER A 150 17.33 10.13 4.66
CA SER A 150 16.49 11.06 5.42
C SER A 150 16.28 12.38 4.68
N MET A 151 17.33 12.94 4.08
CA MET A 151 17.22 14.17 3.29
C MET A 151 16.53 13.91 1.96
N ALA A 152 16.79 12.77 1.31
CA ALA A 152 16.07 12.38 0.10
C ALA A 152 14.55 12.29 0.33
N VAL A 153 14.14 11.66 1.44
CA VAL A 153 12.74 11.55 1.87
C VAL A 153 12.15 12.93 2.16
N ALA A 154 12.85 13.79 2.91
CA ALA A 154 12.40 15.16 3.16
C ALA A 154 12.10 15.92 1.85
N ARG A 155 13.01 15.79 0.88
CA ARG A 155 12.93 16.47 -0.42
C ARG A 155 11.95 15.86 -1.41
N TYR A 156 11.52 14.61 -1.18
CA TYR A 156 10.53 13.95 -2.02
C TYR A 156 9.18 14.69 -1.95
N HIS A 157 8.78 15.09 -0.74
CA HIS A 157 7.49 15.73 -0.48
C HIS A 157 7.53 17.26 -0.54
N ALA A 158 8.60 17.87 -0.04
CA ALA A 158 8.70 19.32 0.09
C ALA A 158 9.97 19.86 -0.56
N GLY A 159 9.83 20.99 -1.27
CA GLY A 159 10.95 21.68 -1.90
C GLY A 159 12.00 22.22 -0.91
N PRO A 160 13.09 22.83 -1.43
CA PRO A 160 14.00 23.65 -0.63
C PRO A 160 13.23 24.63 0.26
N ASP A 161 13.71 24.82 1.48
CA ASP A 161 13.29 25.89 2.41
C ASP A 161 11.92 25.74 3.12
N ASN A 162 11.35 24.53 3.15
CA ASN A 162 10.16 24.21 3.96
C ASN A 162 10.45 23.17 5.06
N ASP A 163 11.30 23.55 6.02
CA ASP A 163 11.75 22.67 7.10
C ASP A 163 10.63 22.10 7.98
N PRO A 164 9.56 22.85 8.34
CA PRO A 164 8.44 22.29 9.10
C PRO A 164 7.72 21.16 8.35
N ALA A 165 7.44 21.31 7.05
CA ALA A 165 6.79 20.27 6.27
C ALA A 165 7.70 19.05 6.08
N GLN A 166 8.99 19.28 5.82
CA GLN A 166 10.00 18.22 5.72
C GLN A 166 10.07 17.40 7.00
N LYS A 167 10.13 18.06 8.17
CA LYS A 167 10.17 17.39 9.47
C LYS A 167 8.93 16.50 9.69
N ILE A 168 7.73 17.06 9.49
CA ILE A 168 6.46 16.32 9.65
C ILE A 168 6.46 15.09 8.73
N TYR A 169 6.86 15.26 7.48
CA TYR A 169 6.89 14.20 6.50
C TYR A 169 7.89 13.09 6.86
N VAL A 170 9.13 13.43 7.18
CA VAL A 170 10.16 12.47 7.63
C VAL A 170 9.68 11.67 8.83
N CYS A 171 9.04 12.33 9.81
CA CYS A 171 8.54 11.65 11.00
C CYS A 171 7.40 10.67 10.71
N ARG A 172 6.52 10.97 9.75
CA ARG A 172 5.50 10.03 9.28
C ARG A 172 6.12 8.82 8.59
N VAL A 173 7.16 9.03 7.76
CA VAL A 173 7.88 7.94 7.11
C VAL A 173 8.57 7.05 8.15
N ILE A 174 9.25 7.62 9.14
CA ILE A 174 9.87 6.84 10.24
C ILE A 174 8.81 6.03 11.00
N ALA A 175 7.68 6.64 11.34
CA ALA A 175 6.58 5.94 12.02
C ALA A 175 6.08 4.74 11.20
N ASN A 176 5.92 4.91 9.87
CA ASN A 176 5.55 3.82 8.97
C ASN A 176 6.63 2.73 8.91
N MET A 177 7.92 3.09 8.85
CA MET A 177 9.02 2.10 8.89
C MET A 177 9.00 1.26 10.16
N VAL A 178 8.71 1.89 11.32
CA VAL A 178 8.60 1.16 12.60
C VAL A 178 7.35 0.28 12.62
N ALA A 179 6.20 0.81 12.23
CA ALA A 179 4.93 0.09 12.24
C ALA A 179 4.92 -1.15 11.33
N THR A 180 5.69 -1.11 10.25
CA THR A 180 5.81 -2.20 9.26
C THR A 180 6.98 -3.14 9.53
N GLY A 181 7.76 -2.91 10.59
CA GLY A 181 8.89 -3.77 10.98
C GLY A 181 10.17 -3.56 10.18
N PHE A 182 10.23 -2.58 9.28
CA PHE A 182 11.45 -2.22 8.53
C PHE A 182 12.45 -1.38 9.32
N GLY A 183 12.08 -0.92 10.51
CA GLY A 183 12.96 -0.11 11.36
C GLY A 183 12.57 -0.13 12.82
N LYS A 184 13.38 0.56 13.63
CA LYS A 184 13.13 0.80 15.06
C LYS A 184 13.39 2.28 15.35
N TRP A 185 12.65 2.83 16.29
CA TRP A 185 12.91 4.18 16.80
C TRP A 185 14.30 4.24 17.44
N THR A 186 15.20 5.04 16.85
CA THR A 186 16.50 5.37 17.44
C THR A 186 16.39 6.55 18.39
N THR A 187 17.38 6.77 19.25
CA THR A 187 17.44 7.94 20.14
C THR A 187 17.35 9.25 19.35
N ASN A 188 18.09 9.35 18.23
CA ASN A 188 18.07 10.53 17.36
C ASN A 188 16.70 10.73 16.71
N ALA A 189 16.06 9.65 16.22
CA ALA A 189 14.74 9.74 15.62
C ALA A 189 13.67 10.18 16.64
N ARG A 190 13.74 9.69 17.88
CA ARG A 190 12.83 10.12 18.96
C ARG A 190 13.03 11.58 19.33
N ALA A 191 14.27 12.02 19.48
CA ALA A 191 14.58 13.42 19.77
C ALA A 191 14.14 14.35 18.63
N PHE A 192 14.29 13.92 17.37
CA PHE A 192 13.88 14.69 16.21
C PHE A 192 12.35 14.76 16.09
N CYS A 193 11.65 13.63 16.18
CA CYS A 193 10.22 13.54 15.88
C CYS A 193 9.29 13.80 17.05
N ASN A 194 9.76 13.62 18.28
CA ASN A 194 8.91 13.59 19.48
C ASN A 194 7.61 12.78 19.26
N PRO A 195 7.74 11.50 18.88
CA PRO A 195 6.63 10.68 18.38
C PRO A 195 5.61 10.30 19.44
#